data_AF-A0A6B3W8U7-F1
#
_entry.id   AF-A0A6B3W8U7-F1
#
_cell.length_a   1.000
_cell.length_b   1.000
_cell.length_c   1.000
_cell.angle_alpha   90.00
_cell.angle_beta   90.00
_cell.angle_gamma   90.00
#
_symmetry.space_group_name_H-M   'P 1'
#
loop_
_entity.id
_entity.type
_entity.pdbx_description
1 polymer ?
#
loop_
_entity_poly.entity_id
_entity_poly.type
_entity_poly.pdbx_seq_one_letter_code
_entity_poly.pdbx_strand_id
1 'polypeptide(L)'
;MKVKMLIAGLSLMAIASLALAGYVQPAPVTISINPDGSGTATGDMVSARFTDNDVEHIGCGVRLYKFADGTFFNYGFCQAEDADGVDAFCSTEDEELLDIMKATADYSFITFGWNADEECTNIGFSTQSFYIPEHTSNRGKGNN
;
A
#
# COMPACT_ATOMS: atom_id res chain seq x y z
N MET A 1 -16.51 25.09 50.40
CA MET A 1 -16.25 23.72 49.92
C MET A 1 -16.77 23.44 48.50
N LYS A 2 -17.91 24.01 48.05
CA LYS A 2 -18.49 23.75 46.72
C LYS A 2 -17.63 24.19 45.51
N VAL A 3 -16.87 25.28 45.63
CA VAL A 3 -16.00 25.79 44.54
C VAL A 3 -14.76 24.92 44.30
N LYS A 4 -14.21 24.29 45.35
CA LYS A 4 -13.03 23.41 45.21
C LYS A 4 -13.36 22.08 44.52
N MET A 5 -14.60 21.58 44.64
CA MET A 5 -15.07 20.40 43.90
C MET A 5 -15.35 20.70 42.43
N LEU A 6 -15.80 21.92 42.09
CA LEU A 6 -16.03 22.33 40.71
C LEU A 6 -14.73 22.45 39.90
N ILE A 7 -13.65 22.93 40.52
CA ILE A 7 -12.34 23.06 39.86
C ILE A 7 -11.72 21.68 39.62
N ALA A 8 -11.84 20.74 40.57
CA ALA A 8 -11.33 19.38 40.40
C ALA A 8 -12.08 18.57 39.32
N GLY A 9 -13.38 18.83 39.13
CA GLY A 9 -14.19 18.18 38.09
C GLY A 9 -13.88 18.68 36.67
N LEU A 10 -13.50 19.96 36.51
CA LEU A 10 -13.19 20.55 35.20
C LEU A 10 -11.84 20.06 34.64
N SER A 11 -10.87 19.81 35.52
CA SER A 11 -9.54 19.31 35.13
C SER A 11 -9.52 17.87 34.61
N LEU A 12 -10.53 17.05 34.92
CA LEU A 12 -10.59 15.66 34.45
C LEU A 12 -11.12 15.52 33.00
N MET A 13 -11.83 16.53 32.48
CA MET A 13 -12.38 16.50 31.12
C MET A 13 -11.39 16.94 30.04
N ALA A 14 -10.23 17.50 30.43
CA ALA A 14 -9.22 18.01 29.50
C ALA A 14 -8.28 16.93 28.92
N ILE A 15 -8.41 15.66 29.35
CA ILE A 15 -7.57 14.54 28.87
C ILE A 15 -8.28 13.74 27.77
N ALA A 16 -9.56 13.99 27.52
CA ALA A 16 -10.31 13.29 26.50
C ALA A 16 -10.09 13.94 25.13
N SER A 17 -9.34 13.25 24.25
CA SER A 17 -9.20 13.45 22.79
C SER A 17 -7.82 13.92 22.34
N LEU A 18 -6.79 13.09 22.51
CA LEU A 18 -5.66 13.11 21.56
C LEU A 18 -6.17 12.52 20.23
N ALA A 19 -6.74 13.36 19.37
CA ALA A 19 -6.94 12.99 17.98
C ALA A 19 -5.55 12.96 17.32
N LEU A 20 -4.99 11.76 17.14
CA LEU A 20 -3.75 11.53 16.38
C LEU A 20 -4.03 11.70 14.89
N ALA A 21 -4.26 12.94 14.47
CA ALA A 21 -4.30 13.28 13.06
C ALA A 21 -2.90 13.16 12.46
N GLY A 22 -2.80 12.58 11.25
CA GLY A 22 -1.51 12.40 10.56
C GLY A 22 -0.75 11.14 10.96
N TYR A 23 -1.40 10.16 11.59
CA TYR A 23 -0.81 8.83 11.79
C TYR A 23 -0.43 8.22 10.44
N VAL A 24 0.85 7.89 10.29
CA VAL A 24 1.40 7.13 9.16
C VAL A 24 1.71 5.73 9.65
N GLN A 25 1.27 4.72 8.91
CA GLN A 25 1.57 3.32 9.21
C GLN A 25 2.34 2.70 8.06
N PRO A 26 3.66 2.50 8.22
CA PRO A 26 4.44 1.74 7.26
C PRO A 26 3.91 0.30 7.13
N ALA A 27 3.80 -0.19 5.91
CA ALA A 27 3.54 -1.57 5.55
C ALA A 27 4.66 -2.07 4.63
N PRO A 28 5.76 -2.63 5.21
CA PRO A 28 6.84 -3.24 4.45
C PRO A 28 6.37 -4.33 3.50
N VAL A 29 7.16 -4.64 2.48
CA VAL A 29 6.84 -5.73 1.56
C VAL A 29 6.99 -7.05 2.30
N THR A 30 5.96 -7.88 2.23
CA THR A 30 5.96 -9.23 2.81
C THR A 30 5.49 -10.20 1.74
N ILE A 31 6.26 -11.27 1.55
CA ILE A 31 5.95 -12.33 0.60
C ILE A 31 5.79 -13.65 1.35
N SER A 32 4.76 -14.41 1.00
CA SER A 32 4.49 -15.73 1.56
C SER A 32 4.25 -16.72 0.44
N ILE A 33 5.12 -17.72 0.36
CA ILE A 33 5.09 -18.78 -0.66
C ILE A 33 4.71 -20.09 0.02
N ASN A 34 3.65 -20.71 -0.49
CA ASN A 34 3.20 -22.03 -0.07
C ASN A 34 4.07 -23.14 -0.69
N PRO A 35 4.09 -24.35 -0.09
CA PRO A 35 4.88 -25.46 -0.63
C PRO A 35 4.50 -25.90 -2.05
N ASP A 36 3.30 -25.55 -2.53
CA ASP A 36 2.82 -25.83 -3.88
C ASP A 36 3.20 -24.76 -4.91
N GLY A 37 3.92 -23.71 -4.49
CA GLY A 37 4.33 -22.59 -5.35
C GLY A 37 3.32 -21.43 -5.40
N SER A 38 2.09 -21.62 -4.91
CA SER A 38 1.14 -20.52 -4.75
C SER A 38 1.58 -19.54 -3.67
N GLY A 39 1.05 -18.33 -3.64
CA GLY A 39 1.45 -17.38 -2.62
C GLY A 39 0.72 -16.05 -2.65
N THR A 40 1.16 -15.16 -1.76
CA THR A 40 0.65 -13.80 -1.63
C THR A 40 1.79 -12.83 -1.34
N ALA A 41 1.66 -11.61 -1.86
CA ALA A 41 2.52 -10.48 -1.55
C ALA A 41 1.66 -9.30 -1.08
N THR A 42 2.15 -8.59 -0.06
CA THR A 42 1.50 -7.39 0.48
C THR A 42 2.52 -6.32 0.82
N GLY A 43 2.16 -5.06 0.69
CA GLY A 43 2.99 -3.95 1.10
C GLY A 43 2.47 -2.64 0.51
N ASP A 44 2.95 -1.51 1.01
CA ASP A 44 2.66 -0.21 0.41
C ASP A 44 3.85 0.35 -0.38
N MET A 45 3.52 1.11 -1.42
CA MET A 45 4.52 1.69 -2.32
C MET A 45 5.45 2.69 -1.63
N VAL A 46 5.03 3.33 -0.54
CA VAL A 46 5.85 4.31 0.19
C VAL A 46 6.93 3.60 0.98
N SER A 47 6.55 2.61 1.79
CA SER A 47 7.48 1.81 2.58
C SER A 47 8.52 1.14 1.69
N ALA A 48 8.08 0.54 0.58
CA ALA A 48 9.00 -0.02 -0.41
C ALA A 48 9.91 1.04 -1.06
N ARG A 49 9.36 2.21 -1.43
CA ARG A 49 10.14 3.27 -2.09
C ARG A 49 11.20 3.92 -1.20
N PHE A 50 10.96 3.98 0.11
CA PHE A 50 11.81 4.66 1.09
C PHE A 50 12.52 3.69 2.05
N THR A 51 12.58 2.40 1.73
CA THR A 51 13.42 1.46 2.47
C THR A 51 14.91 1.81 2.34
N ASP A 52 15.71 1.36 3.28
CA ASP A 52 17.17 1.58 3.31
C ASP A 52 17.94 0.56 2.44
N ASN A 53 17.26 -0.44 1.88
CA ASN A 53 17.87 -1.44 0.99
C ASN A 53 17.56 -1.18 -0.49
N ASP A 54 18.26 -1.91 -1.35
CA ASP A 54 18.28 -1.69 -2.80
C ASP A 54 17.31 -2.62 -3.56
N VAL A 55 16.57 -3.47 -2.84
CA VAL A 55 15.83 -4.62 -3.41
C VAL A 55 14.32 -4.51 -3.25
N GLU A 56 13.83 -3.98 -2.13
CA GLU A 56 12.39 -3.99 -1.84
C GLU A 56 11.59 -3.18 -2.86
N HIS A 57 10.58 -3.82 -3.43
CA HIS A 57 9.63 -3.16 -4.32
C HIS A 57 8.29 -3.91 -4.32
N ILE A 58 7.22 -3.20 -4.64
CA ILE A 58 5.91 -3.80 -4.90
C ILE A 58 5.13 -2.93 -5.88
N GLY A 59 4.47 -3.56 -6.86
CA GLY A 59 3.72 -2.83 -7.88
C GLY A 59 2.95 -3.73 -8.83
N CYS A 60 1.91 -3.19 -9.44
CA CYS A 60 1.19 -3.81 -10.55
C CYS A 60 1.17 -2.89 -11.76
N GLY A 61 1.01 -3.47 -12.95
CA GLY A 61 0.95 -2.73 -14.20
C GLY A 61 0.09 -3.42 -15.25
N VAL A 62 -0.61 -2.60 -16.04
CA VAL A 62 -1.34 -3.05 -17.22
C VAL A 62 -0.57 -2.61 -18.47
N ARG A 63 -0.59 -3.45 -19.51
CA ARG A 63 -0.04 -3.19 -20.84
C ARG A 63 -1.12 -3.49 -21.88
N LEU A 64 -1.25 -2.60 -22.85
CA LEU A 64 -2.12 -2.75 -24.00
C LEU A 64 -1.25 -2.72 -25.26
N TYR A 65 -1.29 -3.79 -26.04
CA TYR A 65 -0.61 -3.91 -27.32
C TYR A 65 -1.63 -3.81 -28.44
N LYS A 66 -1.34 -3.00 -29.47
CA LYS A 66 -2.13 -2.90 -30.69
C LYS A 66 -1.36 -3.52 -31.85
N PHE A 67 -1.93 -4.53 -32.49
CA PHE A 67 -1.32 -5.20 -33.64
C PHE A 67 -1.69 -4.54 -34.97
N ALA A 68 -0.93 -4.87 -36.01
CA ALA A 68 -1.11 -4.30 -37.36
C ALA A 68 -2.44 -4.70 -38.02
N ASP A 69 -3.02 -5.83 -37.63
CA ASP A 69 -4.33 -6.31 -38.08
C ASP A 69 -5.51 -5.61 -37.38
N GLY A 70 -5.23 -4.70 -36.44
CA GLY A 70 -6.22 -3.96 -35.67
C GLY A 70 -6.69 -4.66 -34.40
N THR A 71 -6.17 -5.85 -34.07
CA THR A 71 -6.46 -6.53 -32.80
C THR A 71 -5.70 -5.90 -31.63
N PHE A 72 -6.20 -6.13 -30.41
CA PHE A 72 -5.60 -5.67 -29.17
C PHE A 72 -5.31 -6.85 -28.25
N PHE A 73 -4.22 -6.76 -27.49
CA PHE A 73 -3.89 -7.68 -26.41
C PHE A 73 -3.66 -6.89 -25.12
N ASN A 74 -4.42 -7.25 -24.09
CA ASN A 74 -4.31 -6.67 -22.76
C ASN A 74 -3.63 -7.67 -21.84
N TYR A 75 -2.69 -7.17 -21.05
CA TYR A 75 -1.89 -7.98 -20.16
C TYR A 75 -1.63 -7.21 -18.87
N GLY A 76 -1.80 -7.89 -17.74
CA GLY A 76 -1.57 -7.36 -16.41
C GLY A 76 -0.49 -8.16 -15.71
N PHE A 77 0.32 -7.50 -14.90
CA PHE A 77 1.28 -8.15 -14.04
C PHE A 77 1.39 -7.46 -12.69
N CYS A 78 1.73 -8.22 -11.66
CA CYS A 78 2.16 -7.71 -10.36
C CYS A 78 3.53 -8.32 -10.01
N GLN A 79 4.36 -7.53 -9.37
CA GLN A 79 5.69 -7.95 -8.93
C GLN A 79 5.99 -7.39 -7.54
N ALA A 80 6.73 -8.16 -6.76
CA ALA A 80 7.25 -7.73 -5.47
C ALA A 80 8.59 -8.40 -5.18
N GLU A 81 9.41 -7.72 -4.37
CA GLU A 81 10.59 -8.30 -3.72
C GLU A 81 10.63 -7.77 -2.29
N ASP A 82 10.88 -8.65 -1.31
CA ASP A 82 11.00 -8.28 0.10
C ASP A 82 12.45 -8.00 0.53
N ALA A 83 12.64 -7.58 1.78
CA ALA A 83 13.96 -7.22 2.31
C ALA A 83 14.95 -8.39 2.38
N ASP A 84 14.46 -9.63 2.34
CA ASP A 84 15.27 -10.84 2.32
C ASP A 84 15.62 -11.27 0.87
N GLY A 85 15.13 -10.55 -0.14
CA GLY A 85 15.34 -10.82 -1.56
C GLY A 85 14.45 -11.94 -2.08
N VAL A 86 13.35 -12.27 -1.40
CA VAL A 86 12.34 -13.18 -1.95
C VAL A 86 11.56 -12.41 -3.00
N ASP A 87 11.44 -12.96 -4.20
CA ASP A 87 10.68 -12.37 -5.29
C ASP A 87 9.32 -13.06 -5.48
N ALA A 88 8.37 -12.28 -5.99
CA ALA A 88 7.06 -12.75 -6.40
C ALA A 88 6.63 -12.07 -7.69
N PHE A 89 6.07 -12.85 -8.59
CA PHE A 89 5.50 -12.39 -9.83
C PHE A 89 4.18 -13.09 -10.10
N CYS A 90 3.21 -12.36 -10.64
CA CYS A 90 2.05 -13.00 -11.25
C CYS A 90 1.60 -12.21 -12.47
N SER A 91 0.90 -12.88 -13.37
CA SER A 91 0.28 -12.22 -14.51
C SER A 91 -1.16 -12.66 -14.77
N THR A 92 -1.89 -11.86 -15.54
CA THR A 92 -3.28 -12.15 -15.88
C THR A 92 -3.71 -11.46 -17.18
N GLU A 93 -4.64 -12.10 -17.87
CA GLU A 93 -5.39 -11.56 -19.00
C GLU A 93 -6.89 -11.40 -18.64
N ASP A 94 -7.26 -11.76 -17.41
CA ASP A 94 -8.64 -11.67 -16.93
C ASP A 94 -9.11 -10.21 -16.88
N GLU A 95 -10.20 -9.90 -17.57
CA GLU A 95 -10.67 -8.52 -17.72
C GLU A 95 -11.08 -7.87 -16.39
N GLU A 96 -11.58 -8.65 -15.42
CA GLU A 96 -11.99 -8.13 -14.11
C GLU A 96 -10.75 -7.77 -13.28
N LEU A 97 -9.74 -8.64 -13.24
CA LEU A 97 -8.47 -8.35 -12.58
C LEU A 97 -7.74 -7.17 -13.23
N LEU A 98 -7.74 -7.10 -14.57
CA LEU A 98 -7.17 -5.98 -15.30
C LEU A 98 -7.86 -4.65 -14.98
N ASP A 99 -9.17 -4.64 -14.74
CA ASP A 99 -9.88 -3.43 -14.37
C ASP A 99 -9.51 -2.96 -12.96
N ILE A 100 -9.39 -3.90 -12.02
CA ILE A 100 -8.90 -3.61 -10.67
C ILE A 100 -7.46 -3.07 -10.70
N MET A 101 -6.57 -3.62 -11.53
CA MET A 101 -5.20 -3.11 -11.67
C MET A 101 -5.13 -1.64 -12.09
N LYS A 102 -6.11 -1.14 -12.85
CA LYS A 102 -6.16 0.29 -13.25
C LYS A 102 -6.48 1.21 -12.07
N ALA A 103 -6.99 0.69 -10.95
CA ALA A 103 -7.23 1.45 -9.73
C ALA A 103 -5.95 1.72 -8.93
N THR A 104 -4.79 1.20 -9.36
CA THR A 104 -3.50 1.52 -8.76
C THR A 104 -3.29 3.04 -8.76
N ALA A 105 -3.07 3.61 -7.58
CA ALA A 105 -2.74 5.02 -7.39
C ALA A 105 -1.40 5.16 -6.68
N ASP A 106 -0.89 6.39 -6.64
CA ASP A 106 0.29 6.72 -5.83
C ASP A 106 0.05 6.30 -4.37
N TYR A 107 1.09 5.74 -3.75
CA TYR A 107 1.07 5.33 -2.34
C TYR A 107 0.05 4.22 -2.00
N SER A 108 -0.40 3.46 -3.00
CA SER A 108 -1.30 2.33 -2.75
C SER A 108 -0.62 1.30 -1.84
N PHE A 109 -1.38 0.79 -0.87
CA PHE A 109 -1.15 -0.53 -0.34
C PHE A 109 -1.66 -1.55 -1.34
N ILE A 110 -0.80 -2.47 -1.73
CA ILE A 110 -1.03 -3.47 -2.77
C ILE A 110 -1.09 -4.83 -2.10
N THR A 111 -2.03 -5.65 -2.54
CA THR A 111 -2.09 -7.08 -2.24
C THR A 111 -2.28 -7.82 -3.55
N PHE A 112 -1.49 -8.85 -3.79
CA PHE A 112 -1.78 -9.79 -4.86
C PHE A 112 -1.43 -11.20 -4.43
N GLY A 113 -2.07 -12.18 -5.07
CA GLY A 113 -1.73 -13.59 -4.88
C GLY A 113 -1.78 -14.35 -6.18
N TRP A 114 -1.11 -15.49 -6.21
CA TRP A 114 -0.93 -16.33 -7.37
C TRP A 114 -1.17 -17.80 -7.06
N ASN A 115 -1.53 -18.55 -8.09
CA ASN A 115 -1.57 -20.02 -8.04
C ASN A 115 -0.19 -20.61 -8.39
N ALA A 116 -0.07 -21.93 -8.38
CA ALA A 116 1.18 -22.63 -8.71
C ALA A 116 1.66 -22.41 -10.15
N ASP A 117 0.79 -21.92 -11.04
CA ASP A 117 1.09 -21.62 -12.44
C ASP A 117 1.44 -20.13 -12.67
N GLU A 118 1.69 -19.36 -11.59
CA GLU A 118 2.01 -17.93 -11.60
C GLU A 118 0.90 -17.02 -12.17
N GLU A 119 -0.33 -17.51 -12.23
CA GLU A 119 -1.49 -16.70 -12.61
C GLU A 119 -2.00 -15.92 -11.40
N CYS A 120 -2.30 -14.63 -11.57
CA CYS A 120 -2.89 -13.84 -10.51
C CYS A 120 -4.28 -14.38 -10.16
N THR A 121 -4.52 -14.69 -8.88
CA THR A 121 -5.81 -15.17 -8.36
C THR A 121 -6.58 -14.10 -7.61
N ASN A 122 -5.89 -13.09 -7.10
CA ASN A 122 -6.48 -11.94 -6.43
C ASN A 122 -5.55 -10.72 -6.53
N ILE A 123 -6.14 -9.53 -6.60
CA ILE A 123 -5.44 -8.25 -6.64
C ILE A 123 -6.28 -7.24 -5.85
N GLY A 124 -5.64 -6.43 -5.02
CA GLY A 124 -6.28 -5.41 -4.21
C GLY A 124 -5.41 -4.18 -4.06
N PHE A 125 -6.06 -3.02 -4.05
CA PHE A 125 -5.46 -1.72 -3.81
C PHE A 125 -6.19 -1.00 -2.68
N SER A 126 -5.44 -0.36 -1.80
CA SER A 126 -5.99 0.46 -0.72
C SER A 126 -5.23 1.79 -0.62
N THR A 127 -5.96 2.90 -0.73
CA THR A 127 -5.41 4.26 -0.68
C THR A 127 -5.81 4.97 0.62
N GLN A 128 -5.76 4.26 1.74
CA GLN A 128 -6.10 4.84 3.04
C GLN A 128 -5.12 5.94 3.42
N SER A 129 -5.61 6.96 4.14
CA SER A 129 -4.84 8.18 4.43
C SER A 129 -3.54 7.94 5.21
N PHE A 130 -3.42 6.83 5.95
CA PHE A 130 -2.24 6.50 6.74
C PHE A 130 -1.11 5.85 5.93
N TYR A 131 -1.34 5.50 4.65
CA TYR A 131 -0.27 5.12 3.71
C TYR A 131 0.35 6.33 3.02
N ILE A 132 -0.27 7.51 3.13
CA ILE A 132 0.25 8.73 2.52
C ILE A 132 1.42 9.23 3.39
N PRO A 133 2.59 9.55 2.81
CA PRO A 133 3.70 10.09 3.58
C PRO A 133 3.32 11.40 4.26
N GLU A 134 3.99 11.73 5.37
CA GLU A 134 3.78 13.03 5.99
C GLU A 134 4.02 14.16 4.99
N HIS A 135 3.01 15.01 4.79
CA HIS A 135 3.21 16.28 4.11
C HIS A 135 4.14 17.14 4.97
N THR A 136 5.39 17.29 4.56
CA THR A 136 6.29 18.34 5.05
C THR A 136 5.79 19.70 4.55
N SER A 137 4.60 20.11 4.98
CA SER A 137 4.26 21.53 4.92
C SER A 137 5.28 22.24 5.79
N ASN A 138 5.99 23.23 5.24
CA ASN A 138 6.83 24.18 5.96
C ASN A 138 5.99 25.03 6.95
N ARG A 139 5.16 24.41 7.78
CA ARG A 139 4.47 25.04 8.90
C ARG A 139 5.46 25.15 10.06
N GLY A 140 6.41 26.08 9.94
CA GLY A 140 7.19 26.52 11.10
C GLY A 140 8.67 26.87 10.91
N LYS A 141 9.26 26.81 9.70
CA LYS A 141 10.56 27.46 9.45
C LYS A 141 10.36 28.80 8.73
N GLY A 142 9.73 29.71 9.46
CA GLY A 142 9.54 31.09 9.08
C GLY A 142 9.28 31.92 10.33
N ASN A 143 10.36 32.24 11.06
CA ASN A 143 10.69 33.60 11.54
C ASN A 143 11.72 33.56 12.68
N ASN A 144 12.81 34.32 12.44
CA ASN A 144 13.87 34.83 13.33
C ASN A 144 14.92 33.85 13.86
#